data_AF-A0A9E4BZL0-F1
#
_entry.id   AF-A0A9E4BZL0-F1
#
_cell.length_a   1.000
_cell.length_b   1.000
_cell.length_c   1.000
_cell.angle_alpha   90.00
_cell.angle_beta   90.00
_cell.angle_gamma   90.00
#
_symmetry.space_group_name_H-M   'P 1'
#
loop_
_entity.id
_entity.type
_entity.pdbx_description
1 polymer ?
#
loop_
_entity_poly.entity_id
_entity_poly.type
_entity_poly.pdbx_seq_one_letter_code
_entity_poly.pdbx_strand_id
1 'polypeptide(L)'
;MIKDPPLLTVRRNFPRPSEAALRALRSVPTGFIVDCMNGRGALDYRIKPLDSDNSKFVAPIVTCHPGPGDNLAVFAALEIAQRGDAIFIATDTFTKTAVAGDNMMAMGRNRGITGFVTDGLMRDIDGILPVGLPAFCRGITPNSCTRNGPGTAGMPVVMGGICVDAGEIAVADQDVRPRLRDPTPSARGRGKPLSPDPLRFGQYGGDTRVARLGPHGAHRLIFDDHQARLVERYLWQPLGLHLFYGSVG
;
A
#
# COMPACT_ATOMS: atom_id res chain seq x y z
N MET A 1 5.44 15.03 -36.07
CA MET A 1 4.54 13.88 -36.18
C MET A 1 4.24 13.38 -34.78
N ILE A 2 3.06 13.67 -34.25
CA ILE A 2 2.59 13.12 -32.96
C ILE A 2 2.29 11.65 -33.22
N LYS A 3 2.98 10.75 -32.52
CA LYS A 3 2.71 9.30 -32.61
C LYS A 3 1.53 8.98 -31.70
N ASP A 4 0.67 8.05 -32.13
CA ASP A 4 -0.39 7.54 -31.27
C ASP A 4 0.23 6.90 -30.00
N PRO A 5 -0.37 7.13 -28.83
CA PRO A 5 0.10 6.49 -27.60
C PRO A 5 -0.07 4.97 -27.71
N PRO A 6 0.84 4.19 -27.07
CA PRO A 6 0.68 2.75 -27.03
C PRO A 6 -0.63 2.36 -26.31
N LEU A 7 -1.29 1.31 -26.78
CA LEU A 7 -2.52 0.79 -26.17
C LEU A 7 -2.33 0.40 -24.69
N LEU A 8 -1.12 -0.03 -24.32
CA LEU A 8 -0.82 -0.41 -22.96
C LEU A 8 0.67 -0.16 -22.65
N THR A 9 0.93 0.52 -21.54
CA THR A 9 2.30 0.71 -21.01
C THR A 9 2.45 -0.02 -19.68
N VAL A 10 3.42 -0.94 -19.57
CA VAL A 10 3.57 -1.79 -18.38
C VAL A 10 4.97 -1.67 -17.79
N ARG A 11 5.06 -1.26 -16.51
CA ARG A 11 6.28 -1.35 -15.70
C ARG A 11 6.24 -2.61 -14.83
N ARG A 12 6.91 -3.66 -15.31
CA ARG A 12 6.90 -5.00 -14.67
C ARG A 12 7.71 -5.07 -13.37
N ASN A 13 8.77 -4.27 -13.26
CA ASN A 13 9.72 -4.35 -12.15
C ASN A 13 9.69 -3.07 -11.32
N PHE A 14 9.48 -3.23 -10.02
CA PHE A 14 9.54 -2.19 -9.00
C PHE A 14 9.92 -2.85 -7.66
N PRO A 15 10.60 -2.12 -6.75
CA PRO A 15 10.98 -2.67 -5.45
C PRO A 15 9.73 -2.99 -4.63
N ARG A 16 9.70 -4.17 -4.00
CA ARG A 16 8.65 -4.56 -3.06
C ARG A 16 9.18 -4.42 -1.63
N PRO A 17 8.33 -4.00 -0.68
CA PRO A 17 8.71 -3.83 0.70
C PRO A 17 9.04 -5.18 1.33
N SER A 18 9.91 -5.16 2.33
CA SER A 18 10.25 -6.39 3.06
C SER A 18 9.06 -6.95 3.84
N GLU A 19 9.01 -8.27 3.99
CA GLU A 19 8.03 -8.94 4.84
C GLU A 19 8.07 -8.47 6.30
N ALA A 20 9.23 -8.01 6.78
CA ALA A 20 9.36 -7.43 8.11
C ALA A 20 8.58 -6.10 8.22
N ALA A 21 8.66 -5.25 7.20
CA ALA A 21 7.90 -3.99 7.14
C ALA A 21 6.39 -4.27 7.06
N LEU A 22 5.97 -5.23 6.24
CA LEU A 22 4.55 -5.63 6.16
C LEU A 22 4.04 -6.14 7.51
N ARG A 23 4.78 -7.02 8.20
CA ARG A 23 4.40 -7.55 9.51
C ARG A 23 4.24 -6.47 10.57
N ALA A 24 5.14 -5.48 10.60
CA ALA A 24 5.10 -4.40 11.58
C ALA A 24 3.82 -3.56 11.50
N LEU A 25 3.11 -3.59 10.36
CA LEU A 25 1.93 -2.76 10.10
C LEU A 25 0.60 -3.52 10.21
N ARG A 26 0.62 -4.85 10.28
CA ARG A 26 -0.61 -5.68 10.29
C ARG A 26 -1.54 -5.39 11.46
N SER A 27 -1.00 -4.97 12.60
CA SER A 27 -1.76 -4.67 13.82
C SER A 27 -1.89 -3.17 14.09
N VAL A 28 -1.43 -2.31 13.17
CA VAL A 28 -1.44 -0.86 13.37
C VAL A 28 -2.73 -0.30 12.76
N PRO A 29 -3.59 0.37 13.54
CA PRO A 29 -4.75 1.07 13.02
C PRO A 29 -4.37 2.12 11.99
N THR A 30 -5.16 2.29 10.92
CA THR A 30 -4.85 3.29 9.87
C THR A 30 -4.76 4.72 10.42
N GLY A 31 -5.58 5.07 11.42
CA GLY A 31 -5.53 6.38 12.08
C GLY A 31 -4.14 6.72 12.63
N PHE A 32 -3.47 5.78 13.31
CA PHE A 32 -2.12 6.01 13.83
C PHE A 32 -1.08 6.20 12.74
N ILE A 33 -1.23 5.50 11.62
CA ILE A 33 -0.35 5.69 10.45
C ILE A 33 -0.53 7.10 9.88
N VAL A 34 -1.77 7.54 9.71
CA VAL A 34 -2.09 8.88 9.19
C VAL A 34 -1.60 9.98 10.14
N ASP A 35 -1.70 9.79 11.46
CA ASP A 35 -1.15 10.70 12.46
C ASP A 35 0.37 10.84 12.33
N CYS A 36 1.07 9.71 12.13
CA CYS A 36 2.52 9.70 11.87
C CYS A 36 2.89 10.38 10.53
N MET A 37 1.91 10.58 9.65
CA MET A 37 2.04 11.25 8.37
C MET A 37 1.51 12.70 8.40
N ASN A 38 1.41 13.30 9.59
CA ASN A 38 0.89 14.66 9.81
C ASN A 38 -0.58 14.82 9.37
N GLY A 39 -1.41 13.80 9.62
CA GLY A 39 -2.83 13.81 9.26
C GLY A 39 -3.09 13.67 7.76
N ARG A 40 -2.14 13.13 6.98
CA ARG A 40 -2.19 13.02 5.52
C ARG A 40 -1.82 11.61 5.03
N GLY A 41 -1.94 11.36 3.73
CA GLY A 41 -1.51 10.08 3.11
C GLY A 41 -2.63 9.05 3.07
N ALA A 42 -3.75 9.46 2.49
CA ALA A 42 -5.01 8.96 2.96
C ALA A 42 -6.00 9.06 1.77
N LEU A 43 -6.53 7.93 1.26
CA LEU A 43 -7.42 7.88 0.08
C LEU A 43 -8.80 8.50 0.32
N ASP A 44 -9.39 9.17 -0.67
CA ASP A 44 -10.73 9.78 -0.62
C ASP A 44 -11.78 8.93 0.13
N TYR A 45 -12.50 9.55 1.07
CA TYR A 45 -13.41 8.89 2.02
C TYR A 45 -14.55 8.10 1.37
N ARG A 46 -14.87 8.40 0.11
CA ARG A 46 -15.95 7.72 -0.63
C ARG A 46 -15.50 6.35 -1.13
N ILE A 47 -14.20 6.06 -1.12
CA ILE A 47 -13.68 4.72 -1.40
C ILE A 47 -13.90 3.89 -0.13
N LYS A 48 -14.84 2.95 -0.16
CA LYS A 48 -15.28 2.17 1.00
C LYS A 48 -15.25 0.67 0.73
N PRO A 49 -15.09 -0.16 1.78
CA PRO A 49 -15.13 -1.60 1.63
C PRO A 49 -16.52 -2.04 1.17
N LEU A 50 -16.58 -3.02 0.28
CA LEU A 50 -17.83 -3.70 -0.08
C LEU A 50 -18.31 -4.65 1.03
N ASP A 51 -17.38 -5.17 1.81
CA ASP A 51 -17.61 -6.01 2.97
C ASP A 51 -16.90 -5.40 4.19
N SER A 52 -17.66 -4.87 5.14
CA SER A 52 -17.10 -4.27 6.35
C SER A 52 -16.36 -5.29 7.21
N ASP A 53 -16.80 -6.54 7.21
CA ASP A 53 -16.25 -7.61 8.04
C ASP A 53 -14.95 -8.15 7.44
N ASN A 54 -14.79 -8.02 6.11
CA ASN A 54 -13.59 -8.39 5.36
C ASN A 54 -12.88 -7.19 4.73
N SER A 55 -12.52 -6.21 5.57
CA SER A 55 -11.91 -4.94 5.14
C SER A 55 -10.44 -4.77 5.54
N LYS A 56 -9.84 -5.74 6.24
CA LYS A 56 -8.49 -5.56 6.80
C LYS A 56 -7.42 -6.22 5.95
N PHE A 57 -6.46 -5.43 5.46
CA PHE A 57 -5.26 -5.98 4.84
C PHE A 57 -4.04 -5.07 4.89
N VAL A 58 -2.85 -5.67 4.76
CA VAL A 58 -1.58 -4.98 4.53
C VAL A 58 -0.86 -5.67 3.37
N ALA A 59 -0.51 -4.91 2.33
CA ALA A 59 0.04 -5.48 1.11
C ALA A 59 0.90 -4.47 0.33
N PRO A 60 1.90 -4.94 -0.44
CA PRO A 60 2.50 -4.14 -1.50
C PRO A 60 1.48 -3.76 -2.57
N ILE A 61 1.61 -2.58 -3.15
CA ILE A 61 0.68 -2.06 -4.15
C ILE A 61 1.17 -2.40 -5.56
N VAL A 62 0.25 -2.87 -6.41
CA VAL A 62 0.38 -2.88 -7.86
C VAL A 62 -0.65 -1.93 -8.43
N THR A 63 -0.18 -0.86 -9.04
CA THR A 63 -1.05 0.18 -9.61
C THR A 63 -1.46 -0.14 -11.04
N CYS A 64 -2.63 0.34 -11.44
CA CYS A 64 -2.99 0.47 -12.84
C CYS A 64 -3.95 1.64 -13.06
N HIS A 65 -3.91 2.17 -14.28
CA HIS A 65 -4.78 3.21 -14.77
C HIS A 65 -5.31 2.76 -16.13
N PRO A 66 -6.53 2.19 -16.20
CA PRO A 66 -7.11 1.76 -17.47
C PRO A 66 -7.73 2.93 -18.26
N GLY A 67 -7.88 4.10 -17.66
CA GLY A 67 -8.68 5.20 -18.22
C GLY A 67 -10.18 5.07 -17.92
N PRO A 68 -10.97 6.06 -18.34
CA PRO A 68 -12.41 6.11 -18.07
C PRO A 68 -13.14 5.04 -18.87
N GLY A 69 -13.87 4.16 -18.17
CA GLY A 69 -14.73 3.18 -18.82
C GLY A 69 -14.03 2.01 -19.47
N ASP A 70 -12.81 1.70 -19.05
CA ASP A 70 -12.00 0.59 -19.57
C ASP A 70 -11.42 -0.28 -18.45
N ASN A 71 -11.03 -1.52 -18.76
CA ASN A 71 -10.36 -2.41 -17.80
C ASN A 71 -9.11 -3.14 -18.33
N LEU A 72 -8.59 -2.78 -19.51
CA LEU A 72 -7.43 -3.44 -20.12
C LEU A 72 -6.21 -3.43 -19.18
N ALA A 73 -5.93 -2.28 -18.55
CA ALA A 73 -4.79 -2.16 -17.64
C ALA A 73 -4.93 -2.99 -16.36
N VAL A 74 -6.15 -3.39 -15.98
CA VAL A 74 -6.36 -4.23 -14.79
C VAL A 74 -5.88 -5.66 -15.06
N PHE A 75 -6.10 -6.17 -16.27
CA PHE A 75 -5.53 -7.46 -16.68
C PHE A 75 -4.00 -7.42 -16.70
N ALA A 76 -3.42 -6.30 -17.15
CA ALA A 76 -1.98 -6.10 -17.11
C ALA A 76 -1.46 -6.02 -15.67
N ALA A 77 -2.18 -5.38 -14.75
CA ALA A 77 -1.86 -5.37 -13.32
C ALA A 77 -1.84 -6.78 -12.74
N LEU A 78 -2.85 -7.59 -13.06
CA LEU A 78 -2.94 -8.99 -12.63
C LEU A 78 -1.85 -9.88 -13.24
N GLU A 79 -1.33 -9.54 -14.43
CA GLU A 79 -0.20 -10.26 -15.05
C GLU A 79 1.10 -10.02 -14.27
N ILE A 80 1.36 -8.78 -13.84
CA ILE A 80 2.62 -8.40 -13.17
C ILE A 80 2.60 -8.55 -11.65
N ALA A 81 1.42 -8.79 -11.07
CA ALA A 81 1.26 -8.94 -9.64
C ALA A 81 1.81 -10.27 -9.13
N GLN A 82 2.34 -10.22 -7.90
CA GLN A 82 2.86 -11.37 -7.18
C GLN A 82 1.91 -11.73 -6.03
N ARG A 83 2.07 -12.96 -5.53
CA ARG A 83 1.31 -13.43 -4.36
C ARG A 83 1.56 -12.49 -3.17
N GLY A 84 0.50 -11.98 -2.56
CA GLY A 84 0.55 -11.03 -1.45
C GLY A 84 0.40 -9.56 -1.86
N ASP A 85 0.42 -9.24 -3.16
CA ASP A 85 0.18 -7.88 -3.64
C ASP A 85 -1.32 -7.50 -3.56
N ALA A 86 -1.61 -6.21 -3.52
CA ALA A 86 -2.95 -5.63 -3.69
C ALA A 86 -3.02 -4.80 -4.98
N ILE A 87 -4.13 -4.88 -5.70
CA ILE A 87 -4.33 -4.17 -6.96
C ILE A 87 -5.03 -2.83 -6.71
N PHE A 88 -4.39 -1.74 -7.12
CA PHE A 88 -4.92 -0.38 -7.05
C PHE A 88 -5.29 0.08 -8.46
N ILE A 89 -6.59 0.25 -8.71
CA ILE A 89 -7.17 0.61 -10.01
C ILE A 89 -7.65 2.08 -9.99
N ALA A 90 -6.84 2.99 -10.54
CA ALA A 90 -7.18 4.40 -10.67
C ALA A 90 -7.93 4.66 -11.99
N THR A 91 -9.13 5.21 -11.90
CA THR A 91 -10.07 5.38 -13.01
C THR A 91 -10.41 6.85 -13.27
N ASP A 92 -9.61 7.77 -12.73
CA ASP A 92 -9.89 9.21 -12.69
C ASP A 92 -11.29 9.51 -12.12
N THR A 93 -11.70 8.72 -11.12
CA THR A 93 -13.03 8.77 -10.50
C THR A 93 -14.20 8.61 -11.47
N PHE A 94 -14.03 7.87 -12.56
CA PHE A 94 -15.10 7.63 -13.53
C PHE A 94 -16.22 6.75 -12.94
N THR A 95 -17.46 7.23 -13.00
CA THR A 95 -18.61 6.59 -12.32
C THR A 95 -19.75 6.14 -13.24
N LYS A 96 -19.50 5.90 -14.53
CA LYS A 96 -20.56 5.42 -15.45
C LYS A 96 -20.57 3.90 -15.65
N THR A 97 -19.44 3.23 -15.44
CA THR A 97 -19.27 1.78 -15.65
C THR A 97 -18.41 1.18 -14.55
N ALA A 98 -18.59 -0.11 -14.29
CA ALA A 98 -17.78 -0.87 -13.36
C ALA A 98 -16.46 -1.29 -14.01
N VAL A 99 -15.35 -1.09 -13.31
CA VAL A 99 -14.00 -1.47 -13.78
C VAL A 99 -13.66 -2.93 -13.45
N ALA A 100 -14.26 -3.46 -12.37
CA ALA A 100 -14.03 -4.82 -11.89
C ALA A 100 -15.35 -5.46 -11.41
N GLY A 101 -15.38 -6.79 -11.45
CA GLY A 101 -16.48 -7.63 -11.00
C GLY A 101 -15.98 -8.98 -10.46
N ASP A 102 -16.90 -9.90 -10.21
CA ASP A 102 -16.66 -11.24 -9.66
C ASP A 102 -15.53 -12.02 -10.34
N ASN A 103 -15.49 -12.05 -11.67
CA ASN A 103 -14.48 -12.76 -12.45
C ASN A 103 -13.07 -12.25 -12.17
N MET A 104 -12.92 -10.93 -12.07
CA MET A 104 -11.64 -10.29 -11.82
C MET A 104 -11.18 -10.52 -10.38
N MET A 105 -12.13 -10.52 -9.44
CA MET A 105 -11.89 -10.91 -8.04
C MET A 105 -11.43 -12.36 -7.94
N ALA A 106 -12.12 -13.29 -8.61
CA ALA A 106 -11.75 -14.71 -8.66
C ALA A 106 -10.35 -14.92 -9.27
N MET A 107 -10.04 -14.21 -10.37
CA MET A 107 -8.70 -14.22 -10.98
C MET A 107 -7.62 -13.72 -10.02
N GLY A 108 -7.92 -12.70 -9.21
CA GLY A 108 -7.04 -12.20 -8.17
C GLY A 108 -6.81 -13.24 -7.07
N ARG A 109 -7.88 -13.89 -6.59
CA ARG A 109 -7.79 -14.94 -5.55
C ARG A 109 -6.90 -16.09 -6.01
N ASN A 110 -7.07 -16.54 -7.25
CA ASN A 110 -6.26 -17.63 -7.82
C ASN A 110 -4.76 -17.26 -7.95
N ARG A 111 -4.44 -15.97 -8.07
CA ARG A 111 -3.06 -15.45 -8.05
C ARG A 111 -2.54 -15.16 -6.64
N GLY A 112 -3.39 -15.27 -5.62
CA GLY A 112 -3.07 -14.94 -4.24
C GLY A 112 -2.89 -13.45 -4.00
N ILE A 113 -3.66 -12.61 -4.72
CA ILE A 113 -3.83 -11.18 -4.42
C ILE A 113 -4.51 -11.02 -3.07
N THR A 114 -4.11 -10.01 -2.30
CA THR A 114 -4.61 -9.75 -0.95
C THR A 114 -5.82 -8.82 -0.92
N GLY A 115 -6.00 -7.98 -1.94
CA GLY A 115 -7.18 -7.13 -2.05
C GLY A 115 -7.21 -6.27 -3.32
N PHE A 116 -8.36 -5.67 -3.56
CA PHE A 116 -8.58 -4.72 -4.65
C PHE A 116 -9.03 -3.37 -4.10
N VAL A 117 -8.49 -2.30 -4.65
CA VAL A 117 -8.88 -0.92 -4.32
C VAL A 117 -9.09 -0.15 -5.61
N THR A 118 -10.22 0.52 -5.75
CA THR A 118 -10.50 1.39 -6.88
C THR A 118 -11.17 2.68 -6.44
N ASP A 119 -10.87 3.78 -7.13
CA ASP A 119 -11.62 5.02 -7.03
C ASP A 119 -12.83 5.09 -7.98
N GLY A 120 -13.05 4.02 -8.75
CA GLY A 120 -14.20 3.83 -9.64
C GLY A 120 -15.27 2.94 -9.03
N LEU A 121 -16.10 2.35 -9.90
CA LEU A 121 -17.21 1.47 -9.50
C LEU A 121 -16.90 0.00 -9.74
N MET A 122 -17.56 -0.88 -8.98
CA MET A 122 -17.53 -2.33 -9.19
C MET A 122 -18.94 -2.87 -9.48
N ARG A 123 -19.04 -4.16 -9.82
CA ARG A 123 -20.31 -4.84 -10.08
C ARG A 123 -20.31 -6.28 -9.58
N ASP A 124 -21.46 -6.95 -9.68
CA ASP A 124 -21.62 -8.38 -9.34
C ASP A 124 -21.33 -8.66 -7.86
N ILE A 125 -21.89 -7.87 -6.93
CA ILE A 125 -21.65 -7.96 -5.47
C ILE A 125 -21.84 -9.40 -4.98
N ASP A 126 -22.94 -10.05 -5.38
CA ASP A 126 -23.27 -11.42 -4.97
C ASP A 126 -22.20 -12.44 -5.39
N GLY A 127 -21.47 -12.16 -6.48
CA GLY A 127 -20.33 -12.95 -6.93
C GLY A 127 -19.00 -12.52 -6.28
N ILE A 128 -18.85 -11.23 -5.95
CA ILE A 128 -17.64 -10.70 -5.29
C ILE A 128 -17.51 -11.20 -3.85
N LEU A 129 -18.57 -11.09 -3.04
CA LEU A 129 -18.48 -11.36 -1.59
C LEU A 129 -18.02 -12.81 -1.30
N PRO A 130 -18.52 -13.85 -1.98
CA PRO A 130 -18.05 -15.23 -1.77
C PRO A 130 -16.59 -15.48 -2.17
N VAL A 131 -15.99 -14.61 -2.99
CA VAL A 131 -14.54 -14.70 -3.28
C VAL A 131 -13.72 -14.50 -2.01
N GLY A 132 -14.22 -13.73 -1.04
CA GLY A 132 -13.55 -13.54 0.25
C GLY A 132 -12.28 -12.69 0.18
N LEU A 133 -12.09 -11.92 -0.90
CA LEU A 133 -11.03 -10.92 -0.98
C LEU A 133 -11.58 -9.53 -0.60
N PRO A 134 -10.89 -8.77 0.26
CA PRO A 134 -11.20 -7.36 0.50
C PRO A 134 -11.26 -6.57 -0.80
N ALA A 135 -12.37 -5.85 -1.00
CA ALA A 135 -12.59 -4.99 -2.15
C ALA A 135 -13.09 -3.62 -1.71
N PHE A 136 -12.44 -2.58 -2.21
CA PHE A 136 -12.75 -1.18 -1.92
C PHE A 136 -13.10 -0.45 -3.19
N CYS A 137 -14.24 0.24 -3.21
CA CYS A 137 -14.67 1.01 -4.37
C CYS A 137 -15.49 2.24 -3.96
N ARG A 138 -15.77 3.11 -4.93
CA ARG A 138 -16.61 4.30 -4.73
C ARG A 138 -18.11 3.98 -4.73
N GLY A 139 -18.48 2.82 -5.26
CA GLY A 139 -19.87 2.38 -5.38
C GLY A 139 -20.05 1.25 -6.38
N ILE A 140 -21.32 0.92 -6.64
CA ILE A 140 -21.70 -0.22 -7.47
C ILE A 140 -22.54 0.23 -8.66
N THR A 141 -22.34 -0.40 -9.81
CA THR A 141 -23.16 -0.22 -11.02
C THR A 141 -23.24 -1.52 -11.82
N PRO A 142 -24.36 -1.86 -12.48
CA PRO A 142 -24.41 -3.01 -13.37
C PRO A 142 -23.70 -2.78 -14.72
N ASN A 143 -23.41 -1.52 -15.08
CA ASN A 143 -22.85 -1.17 -16.39
C ASN A 143 -21.43 -1.71 -16.57
N SER A 144 -21.13 -2.29 -17.73
CA SER A 144 -19.80 -2.80 -18.08
C SER A 144 -18.92 -1.74 -18.74
N CYS A 145 -17.62 -1.81 -18.49
CA CYS A 145 -16.59 -1.09 -19.24
C CYS A 145 -16.19 -1.82 -20.54
N THR A 146 -15.43 -1.14 -21.39
CA THR A 146 -14.76 -1.67 -22.58
C THR A 146 -13.36 -2.21 -22.25
N ARG A 147 -12.62 -2.65 -23.27
CA ARG A 147 -11.24 -3.14 -23.16
C ARG A 147 -10.41 -2.75 -24.39
N ASN A 148 -10.29 -1.46 -24.61
CA ASN A 148 -9.69 -0.83 -25.78
C ASN A 148 -8.38 -0.10 -25.45
N GLY A 149 -8.20 0.35 -24.20
CA GLY A 149 -7.09 1.23 -23.82
C GLY A 149 -7.23 2.65 -24.41
N PRO A 150 -6.19 3.49 -24.30
CA PRO A 150 -4.89 3.20 -23.71
C PRO A 150 -4.94 3.08 -22.19
N GLY A 151 -4.02 2.30 -21.62
CA GLY A 151 -3.88 2.19 -20.17
C GLY A 151 -2.44 1.98 -19.70
N THR A 152 -2.22 2.08 -18.39
CA THR A 152 -0.91 1.86 -17.77
C THR A 152 -0.98 0.92 -16.58
N ALA A 153 0.03 0.08 -16.39
CA ALA A 153 0.15 -0.82 -15.24
C ALA A 153 1.55 -0.74 -14.62
N GLY A 154 1.60 -0.78 -13.30
CA GLY A 154 2.81 -0.64 -12.50
C GLY A 154 3.39 0.77 -12.50
N MET A 155 2.71 1.79 -13.04
CA MET A 155 3.16 3.20 -13.07
C MET A 155 2.55 4.00 -11.91
N PRO A 156 3.13 5.14 -11.50
CA PRO A 156 2.48 6.02 -10.53
C PRO A 156 1.10 6.47 -11.02
N VAL A 157 0.10 6.43 -10.13
CA VAL A 157 -1.28 6.85 -10.41
C VAL A 157 -1.76 7.85 -9.37
N VAL A 158 -2.72 8.68 -9.73
CA VAL A 158 -3.46 9.48 -8.76
C VAL A 158 -4.74 8.74 -8.44
N MET A 159 -4.91 8.35 -7.18
CA MET A 159 -6.11 7.67 -6.69
C MET A 159 -6.59 8.36 -5.43
N GLY A 160 -7.89 8.65 -5.35
CA GLY A 160 -8.48 9.21 -4.14
C GLY A 160 -7.80 10.51 -3.66
N GLY A 161 -7.28 11.32 -4.59
CA GLY A 161 -6.62 12.60 -4.30
C GLY A 161 -5.15 12.52 -3.89
N ILE A 162 -4.53 11.33 -3.89
CA ILE A 162 -3.10 11.15 -3.59
C ILE A 162 -2.37 10.42 -4.71
N CYS A 163 -1.07 10.66 -4.82
CA CYS A 163 -0.19 9.87 -5.70
C CYS A 163 0.15 8.55 -5.01
N VAL A 164 -0.04 7.45 -5.72
CA VAL A 164 0.26 6.08 -5.30
C VAL A 164 1.20 5.47 -6.32
N ASP A 165 2.30 4.88 -5.87
CA ASP A 165 3.25 4.18 -6.74
C ASP A 165 3.25 2.67 -6.49
N ALA A 166 3.58 1.89 -7.52
CA ALA A 166 3.74 0.45 -7.36
C ALA A 166 4.96 0.14 -6.48
N GLY A 167 4.79 -0.79 -5.54
CA GLY A 167 5.80 -1.15 -4.54
C GLY A 167 5.65 -0.42 -3.20
N GLU A 168 4.69 0.49 -3.06
CA GLU A 168 4.35 1.09 -1.77
C GLU A 168 3.52 0.15 -0.90
N ILE A 169 3.45 0.40 0.41
CA ILE A 169 2.63 -0.40 1.32
C ILE A 169 1.24 0.24 1.46
N ALA A 170 0.21 -0.57 1.20
CA ALA A 170 -1.16 -0.28 1.58
C ALA A 170 -1.46 -0.90 2.95
N VAL A 171 -2.14 -0.12 3.80
CA VAL A 171 -2.82 -0.59 4.99
C VAL A 171 -4.28 -0.19 4.85
N ALA A 172 -5.18 -1.16 4.95
CA ALA A 172 -6.61 -0.96 4.79
C ALA A 172 -7.37 -1.54 5.98
N ASP A 173 -8.40 -0.83 6.39
CA ASP A 173 -9.42 -1.20 7.37
C ASP A 173 -10.76 -0.51 6.98
N GLN A 174 -11.75 -0.51 7.88
CA GLN A 174 -13.08 0.07 7.62
C GLN A 174 -13.06 1.60 7.35
N ASP A 175 -12.02 2.31 7.81
CA ASP A 175 -11.92 3.77 7.68
C ASP A 175 -11.19 4.22 6.41
N VAL A 176 -10.53 3.29 5.69
CA VAL A 176 -9.83 3.42 4.39
C VAL A 176 -8.95 4.65 4.30
N ARG A 177 -7.64 4.58 4.61
CA ARG A 177 -6.63 5.56 4.13
C ARG A 177 -5.15 5.04 4.19
N PRO A 178 -4.34 5.05 3.09
CA PRO A 178 -2.99 4.44 3.02
C PRO A 178 -1.83 5.36 2.58
N ARG A 179 -0.61 5.07 3.07
CA ARG A 179 0.66 4.94 2.29
C ARG A 179 1.85 4.92 3.26
N LEU A 180 2.62 3.83 3.30
CA LEU A 180 3.98 3.84 3.86
C LEU A 180 4.99 3.62 2.73
N ARG A 181 5.96 4.53 2.63
CA ARG A 181 7.13 4.37 1.76
C ARG A 181 8.07 3.37 2.45
N ASP A 182 8.47 2.31 1.74
CA ASP A 182 9.51 1.40 2.23
C ASP A 182 10.78 2.20 2.55
N PRO A 183 11.37 2.08 3.76
CA PRO A 183 12.61 2.76 4.11
C PRO A 183 13.85 2.29 3.32
N THR A 184 13.75 1.24 2.49
CA THR A 184 14.90 0.72 1.74
C THR A 184 15.27 1.64 0.55
N PRO A 185 16.47 2.28 0.52
CA PRO A 185 16.87 3.12 -0.60
C PRO A 185 17.23 2.25 -1.80
N SER A 186 16.65 2.55 -2.97
CA SER A 186 17.14 2.03 -4.24
C SER A 186 18.58 2.48 -4.46
N ALA A 187 19.51 1.53 -4.51
CA ALA A 187 20.93 1.75 -4.66
C ALA A 187 21.29 2.43 -6.01
N ARG A 188 21.56 3.74 -5.96
CA ARG A 188 22.50 4.41 -6.88
C ARG A 188 23.35 5.37 -6.06
N GLY A 189 24.49 4.87 -5.61
CA GLY A 189 25.51 5.65 -4.90
C GLY A 189 26.57 4.70 -4.36
N ARG A 190 27.79 4.78 -4.91
CA ARG A 190 28.91 3.89 -4.62
C ARG A 190 29.33 4.05 -3.14
N GLY A 191 29.43 2.95 -2.39
CA GLY A 191 29.96 2.96 -1.02
C GLY A 191 30.16 1.53 -0.49
N LYS A 192 31.31 1.30 0.17
CA LYS A 192 31.84 0.01 0.67
C LYS A 192 30.87 -0.75 1.62
N PRO A 193 31.03 -2.09 1.79
CA PRO A 193 30.12 -2.88 2.62
C PRO A 193 30.29 -2.53 4.10
N LEU A 194 29.19 -2.40 4.84
CA LEU A 194 29.18 -2.12 6.28
C LEU A 194 28.52 -3.28 7.05
N SER A 195 29.19 -3.64 8.14
CA SER A 195 28.78 -4.63 9.16
C SER A 195 27.53 -4.17 9.95
N PRO A 196 26.80 -5.10 10.61
CA PRO A 196 25.56 -4.77 11.31
C PRO A 196 25.82 -4.19 12.70
N ASP A 197 25.32 -2.99 12.99
CA ASP A 197 25.24 -2.41 14.34
C ASP A 197 23.78 -1.96 14.62
N PRO A 198 23.27 -2.13 15.87
CA PRO A 198 21.90 -1.81 16.24
C PRO A 198 21.64 -0.29 16.44
N LEU A 199 20.41 0.13 16.15
CA LEU A 199 19.93 1.52 16.22
C LEU A 199 20.08 2.13 17.64
N ARG A 200 20.65 3.35 17.73
CA ARG A 200 20.74 4.15 18.96
C ARG A 200 19.87 5.41 18.89
N PHE A 201 19.08 5.66 19.93
CA PHE A 201 18.32 6.90 20.14
C PHE A 201 19.19 7.97 20.80
N GLY A 202 19.00 9.25 20.45
CA GLY A 202 19.66 10.39 21.11
C GLY A 202 18.69 11.56 21.31
N GLN A 203 18.82 12.26 22.43
CA GLN A 203 18.00 13.45 22.78
C GLN A 203 18.42 14.68 21.98
N TYR A 204 17.46 15.51 21.58
CA TYR A 204 17.70 16.81 20.96
C TYR A 204 16.72 17.84 21.54
N GLY A 205 17.07 18.44 22.67
CA GLY A 205 16.40 19.61 23.28
C GLY A 205 14.89 19.49 23.56
N GLY A 206 14.52 19.37 24.84
CA GLY A 206 13.13 19.21 25.29
C GLY A 206 12.60 17.77 25.19
N ASP A 207 11.28 17.58 25.37
CA ASP A 207 10.56 16.28 25.37
C ASP A 207 10.43 15.65 23.96
N THR A 208 11.38 15.90 23.06
CA THR A 208 11.37 15.39 21.68
C THR A 208 12.45 14.32 21.51
N ARG A 209 12.05 13.11 21.13
CA ARG A 209 12.97 11.98 20.86
C ARG A 209 13.01 11.67 19.37
N VAL A 210 14.22 11.49 18.82
CA VAL A 210 14.43 11.18 17.41
C VAL A 210 14.82 9.72 17.25
N ALA A 211 13.99 8.95 16.53
CA ALA A 211 14.38 7.62 16.06
C ALA A 211 15.13 7.76 14.73
N ARG A 212 16.39 7.32 14.69
CA ARG A 212 17.13 7.17 13.43
C ARG A 212 16.78 5.82 12.82
N LEU A 213 16.28 5.79 11.60
CA LEU A 213 16.16 4.58 10.80
C LEU A 213 17.17 4.66 9.64
N GLY A 214 18.06 3.67 9.57
CA GLY A 214 19.03 3.50 8.50
C GLY A 214 20.40 4.15 8.72
N PRO A 215 21.44 3.70 7.99
CA PRO A 215 22.79 4.21 8.13
C PRO A 215 22.85 5.69 7.71
N HIS A 216 23.46 6.53 8.56
CA HIS A 216 23.71 7.96 8.37
C HIS A 216 22.52 8.94 8.48
N GLY A 217 21.35 8.52 9.00
CA GLY A 217 20.33 9.49 9.43
C GLY A 217 19.65 10.29 8.31
N ALA A 218 19.42 9.66 7.15
CA ALA A 218 18.79 10.29 5.99
C ALA A 218 17.28 10.58 6.16
N HIS A 219 16.63 10.05 7.20
CA HIS A 219 15.24 10.33 7.51
C HIS A 219 15.06 10.63 9.00
N ARG A 220 14.56 11.83 9.31
CA ARG A 220 14.15 12.25 10.66
C ARG A 220 12.66 12.03 10.78
N LEU A 221 12.25 11.07 11.61
CA LEU A 221 10.90 11.04 12.16
C LEU A 221 10.97 11.76 13.51
N ILE A 222 10.27 12.88 13.61
CA ILE A 222 10.15 13.67 14.83
C ILE A 222 8.93 13.13 15.56
N PHE A 223 9.14 12.55 16.73
CA PHE A 223 8.06 12.10 17.61
C PHE A 223 7.98 13.06 18.79
N ASP A 224 6.77 13.45 19.15
CA ASP A 224 6.54 13.97 20.50
C ASP A 224 6.58 12.82 21.53
N ASP A 225 6.71 13.17 22.80
CA ASP A 225 6.88 12.22 23.90
C ASP A 225 5.67 11.29 24.08
N HIS A 226 4.48 11.70 23.64
CA HIS A 226 3.28 10.87 23.66
C HIS A 226 3.28 9.85 22.51
N GLN A 227 3.68 10.27 21.30
CA GLN A 227 3.84 9.43 20.12
C GLN A 227 4.95 8.39 20.31
N ALA A 228 6.08 8.76 20.91
CA ALA A 228 7.16 7.84 21.22
C ALA A 228 6.72 6.73 22.19
N ARG A 229 5.96 7.09 23.24
CA ARG A 229 5.42 6.13 24.22
C ARG A 229 4.37 5.19 23.62
N LEU A 230 3.57 5.65 22.66
CA LEU A 230 2.63 4.79 21.93
C LEU A 230 3.36 3.79 21.03
N VAL A 231 4.37 4.24 20.28
CA VAL A 231 5.23 3.38 19.46
C VAL A 231 5.93 2.33 20.34
N GLU A 232 6.52 2.73 21.46
CA GLU A 232 7.14 1.80 22.42
C GLU A 232 6.12 0.80 23.00
N ARG A 233 4.92 1.25 23.35
CA ARG A 233 3.87 0.42 23.97
C ARG A 233 3.27 -0.63 23.03
N TYR A 234 3.22 -0.36 21.72
CA TYR A 234 2.58 -1.24 20.73
C TYR A 234 3.57 -2.03 19.85
N LEU A 235 4.84 -1.63 19.75
CA LEU A 235 5.87 -2.37 18.99
C LEU A 235 6.80 -3.21 19.86
N TRP A 236 6.86 -2.97 21.17
CA TRP A 236 7.70 -3.72 22.11
C TRP A 236 6.88 -4.28 23.28
N GLN A 237 6.26 -5.44 23.06
CA GLN A 237 5.94 -6.39 24.14
C GLN A 237 6.97 -7.53 24.06
N PRO A 238 7.74 -7.82 25.14
CA PRO A 238 8.86 -8.75 25.07
C PRO A 238 8.33 -10.19 24.97
N LEU A 239 8.50 -10.81 23.80
CA LEU A 239 8.63 -12.27 23.75
C LEU A 239 9.94 -12.61 24.46
N GLY A 240 9.81 -13.16 25.66
CA GLY A 240 10.92 -13.53 26.53
C GLY A 240 11.94 -14.39 25.80
N LEU A 241 13.12 -13.83 25.60
CA LEU A 241 14.35 -14.59 25.41
C LEU A 241 15.38 -14.02 26.37
N HIS A 242 15.60 -14.74 27.47
CA HIS A 242 16.71 -14.52 28.38
C HIS A 242 18.02 -14.73 27.61
N LEU A 243 18.89 -13.73 27.56
CA LEU A 243 20.31 -13.91 27.28
C LEU A 243 21.12 -13.10 28.31
N PHE A 244 21.98 -13.83 28.99
CA PHE A 244 22.70 -13.50 30.21
C PHE A 244 23.57 -12.24 30.07
N TYR A 245 23.51 -11.37 31.07
CA TYR A 245 24.56 -10.38 31.34
C TYR A 245 25.68 -11.06 32.15
N GLY A 246 26.85 -11.19 31.54
CA GLY A 246 28.11 -11.42 32.26
C GLY A 246 28.91 -10.12 32.26
N SER A 247 29.06 -9.50 33.43
CA SER A 247 29.94 -8.36 33.67
C SER A 247 31.37 -8.84 33.97
N VAL A 248 32.38 -8.32 33.28
CA VAL A 248 33.76 -7.99 33.74
C VAL A 248 34.59 -7.64 32.49
N GLY A 249 35.39 -6.58 32.40
CA GLY A 249 35.67 -5.44 33.27
C GLY A 249 36.30 -4.32 32.44
#